data_AF-K2R8L6-F1
#
_entry.id   AF-K2R8L6-F1
#
_cell.length_a   1.000
_cell.length_b   1.000
_cell.length_c   1.000
_cell.angle_alpha   90.00
_cell.angle_beta   90.00
_cell.angle_gamma   90.00
#
_symmetry.space_group_name_H-M   'P 1'
#
loop_
_entity.id
_entity.type
_entity.pdbx_description
1 polymer ?
#
loop_
_entity_poly.entity_id
_entity_poly.type
_entity_poly.pdbx_seq_one_letter_code
_entity_poly.pdbx_strand_id
1 'polypeptide(L)'
;MANVDIGRYSKRLVQYFWDPLPRNEEASPIWCLGQTYESKPFAPSFKDDPAPTPSQPLSVSHGSTASSRSATGDRTSQNSSEDDSLPTVDDASDSDANGGWPSPFLDDFEARVWITYRSNFAAIPKSQDPNATTAMSFSVRFRNQISNQGGFSSDTGWGCMIRSGQSLLANALQVLRLGRAWRRGQDSQGERRILSLFADDPKAPFSIHRFVEHGAVACGKHPGEWFGPSATARCIQALSNGYEDAGLRVYITGDGSDVYEDSFMKVAKDANNTFHPTLVLVGIRLGIDRVTPVYWEALKASLQLSQSIGIAGGRPSASHYFVGTQGSYFFYLDPHTTRPFLPLHSDLSDYTQEDIDSCHTRRLRRLHVKEMDPSMLIAFLIRDETDWQNWRKAVAEVHGKPVIHVADSEPIIRGGQEREGAIDEVEAFDDEDEGLQ
;
A
#
# COMPACT_ATOMS: atom_id res chain seq x y z
N MET A 1 -23.56 -16.59 -28.31
CA MET A 1 -22.36 -15.95 -27.75
C MET A 1 -22.57 -15.61 -26.26
N ALA A 2 -22.75 -16.62 -25.39
CA ALA A 2 -23.08 -16.42 -23.96
C ALA A 2 -22.13 -17.16 -22.99
N ASN A 3 -21.03 -17.74 -23.49
CA ASN A 3 -20.13 -18.58 -22.69
C ASN A 3 -18.83 -17.89 -22.24
N VAL A 4 -18.61 -16.62 -22.59
CA VAL A 4 -17.35 -15.92 -22.29
C VAL A 4 -17.37 -15.19 -20.94
N ASP A 5 -18.54 -14.80 -20.43
CA ASP A 5 -18.63 -14.06 -19.16
C ASP A 5 -18.71 -14.95 -17.91
N ILE A 6 -19.38 -16.11 -17.98
CA ILE A 6 -19.53 -16.99 -16.80
C ILE A 6 -18.17 -17.51 -16.31
N GLY A 7 -17.22 -17.75 -17.21
CA GLY A 7 -15.86 -18.19 -16.87
C GLY A 7 -15.00 -17.13 -16.15
N ARG A 8 -15.24 -15.83 -16.40
CA ARG A 8 -14.56 -14.73 -15.70
C ARG A 8 -15.12 -14.54 -14.30
N TYR A 9 -16.45 -14.61 -14.15
CA TYR A 9 -17.12 -14.50 -12.86
C TYR A 9 -16.84 -15.72 -11.98
N SER A 10 -16.81 -16.94 -12.53
CA SER A 10 -16.48 -18.15 -11.78
C SER A 10 -15.01 -18.18 -11.36
N LYS A 11 -14.07 -17.77 -12.22
CA LYS A 11 -12.66 -17.61 -11.82
C LYS A 11 -12.49 -16.57 -10.71
N ARG A 12 -13.18 -15.42 -10.78
CA ARG A 12 -13.14 -14.40 -9.71
C ARG A 12 -13.74 -14.89 -8.39
N LEU A 13 -14.84 -15.63 -8.43
CA LEU A 13 -15.44 -16.22 -7.22
C LEU A 13 -14.52 -17.29 -6.62
N VAL A 14 -13.93 -18.18 -7.44
CA VAL A 14 -12.97 -19.18 -6.97
C VAL A 14 -11.70 -18.52 -6.42
N GLN A 15 -11.20 -17.46 -7.05
CA GLN A 15 -10.05 -16.68 -6.55
C GLN A 15 -10.39 -15.88 -5.28
N TYR A 16 -11.65 -15.48 -5.09
CA TYR A 16 -12.13 -14.85 -3.86
C TYR A 16 -12.15 -15.83 -2.67
N PHE A 17 -12.46 -17.11 -2.91
CA PHE A 17 -12.41 -18.17 -1.89
C PHE A 17 -11.03 -18.83 -1.75
N TRP A 18 -10.18 -18.73 -2.78
CA TRP A 18 -8.85 -19.34 -2.85
C TRP A 18 -7.86 -18.36 -3.50
N ASP A 19 -7.43 -17.35 -2.73
CA ASP A 19 -6.29 -16.49 -3.07
C ASP A 19 -5.04 -17.02 -2.35
N PRO A 20 -4.27 -17.93 -2.99
CA PRO A 20 -3.08 -18.52 -2.38
C PRO A 20 -2.03 -17.45 -2.14
N LEU A 21 -1.27 -17.60 -1.04
CA LEU A 21 -0.16 -16.70 -0.76
C LEU A 21 0.86 -16.76 -1.91
N PRO A 22 1.34 -15.60 -2.38
CA PRO A 22 2.39 -15.58 -3.41
C PRO A 22 3.67 -16.20 -2.85
N ARG A 23 4.41 -16.92 -3.69
CA ARG A 23 5.75 -17.42 -3.41
C ARG A 23 6.80 -16.54 -4.09
N ASN A 24 7.98 -16.48 -3.52
CA ASN A 24 9.10 -15.77 -4.12
C ASN A 24 9.75 -16.62 -5.22
N GLU A 25 9.41 -16.30 -6.47
CA GLU A 25 9.84 -17.04 -7.65
C GLU A 25 10.79 -16.22 -8.55
N GLU A 26 10.97 -14.93 -8.27
CA GLU A 26 11.73 -14.01 -9.11
C GLU A 26 13.02 -13.55 -8.42
N ALA A 27 14.13 -13.46 -9.17
CA ALA A 27 15.40 -12.94 -8.65
C ALA A 27 15.47 -11.41 -8.61
N SER A 28 14.45 -10.72 -9.14
CA SER A 28 14.40 -9.26 -9.17
C SER A 28 14.36 -8.70 -7.73
N PRO A 29 15.00 -7.54 -7.49
CA PRO A 29 15.04 -6.94 -6.16
C PRO A 29 13.63 -6.60 -5.70
N ILE A 30 13.37 -6.82 -4.42
CA ILE A 30 12.11 -6.51 -3.78
C ILE A 30 12.21 -5.12 -3.20
N TRP A 31 11.23 -4.27 -3.48
CA TRP A 31 11.15 -2.92 -2.94
C TRP A 31 9.93 -2.79 -2.03
N CYS A 32 10.10 -2.11 -0.90
CA CYS A 32 9.02 -1.70 -0.02
C CYS A 32 9.28 -0.26 0.39
N LEU A 33 8.44 0.70 0.01
CA LEU A 33 8.53 2.12 0.37
C LEU A 33 9.98 2.65 0.39
N GLY A 34 10.70 2.54 -0.73
CA GLY A 34 12.08 2.99 -0.91
C GLY A 34 13.19 2.13 -0.31
N GLN A 35 12.86 1.07 0.45
CA GLN A 35 13.83 0.08 0.94
C GLN A 35 13.94 -1.08 -0.05
N THR A 36 15.16 -1.58 -0.28
CA THR A 36 15.42 -2.70 -1.18
C THR A 36 15.84 -3.95 -0.40
N TYR A 37 15.46 -5.11 -0.90
CA TYR A 37 15.77 -6.41 -0.34
C TYR A 37 16.21 -7.36 -1.46
N GLU A 38 17.28 -8.11 -1.20
CA GLU A 38 17.77 -9.12 -2.14
C GLU A 38 16.80 -10.29 -2.20
N SER A 39 16.45 -10.70 -3.42
CA SER A 39 15.64 -11.89 -3.64
C SER A 39 16.54 -13.09 -3.93
N LYS A 40 16.38 -14.16 -3.13
CA LYS A 40 16.92 -15.48 -3.42
C LYS A 40 15.74 -16.38 -3.80
N PRO A 41 15.48 -16.60 -5.11
CA PRO A 41 14.32 -17.38 -5.54
C PRO A 41 14.36 -18.78 -4.98
N PHE A 42 13.20 -19.33 -4.68
CA PHE A 42 13.08 -20.73 -4.30
C PHE A 42 13.57 -21.62 -5.46
N ALA A 43 14.72 -22.29 -5.28
CA ALA A 43 15.12 -23.38 -6.15
C ALA A 43 14.34 -24.62 -5.70
N PRO A 44 13.41 -25.17 -6.49
CA PRO A 44 12.84 -26.46 -6.15
C PRO A 44 14.00 -27.46 -6.11
N SER A 45 14.25 -28.03 -4.93
CA SER A 45 15.16 -29.14 -4.81
C SER A 45 14.55 -30.31 -5.59
N PHE A 46 14.95 -30.45 -6.85
CA PHE A 46 14.94 -31.75 -7.49
C PHE A 46 15.95 -32.58 -6.70
N LYS A 47 15.45 -33.29 -5.67
CA LYS A 47 16.15 -34.48 -5.22
C LYS A 47 16.08 -35.43 -6.40
N ASP A 48 17.12 -35.42 -7.23
CA ASP A 48 17.45 -36.57 -8.04
C ASP A 48 17.65 -37.71 -7.04
N ASP A 49 16.64 -38.55 -6.87
CA ASP A 49 16.80 -39.83 -6.19
C ASP A 49 17.98 -40.52 -6.87
N PRO A 50 19.08 -40.83 -6.16
CA PRO A 50 20.14 -41.61 -6.77
C PRO A 50 19.52 -42.96 -7.15
N ALA A 51 19.57 -43.27 -8.44
CA ALA A 51 19.16 -44.55 -8.99
C ALA A 51 19.72 -45.70 -8.12
N PRO A 52 18.93 -46.76 -7.85
CA PRO A 52 19.35 -47.80 -6.93
C PRO A 52 20.59 -48.50 -7.47
N THR A 53 21.72 -48.35 -6.78
CA THR A 53 22.95 -49.07 -7.07
C THR A 53 22.72 -50.57 -6.86
N PRO A 54 23.09 -51.44 -7.82
CA PRO A 54 22.87 -52.88 -7.68
C PRO A 54 23.78 -53.46 -6.58
N SER A 55 23.15 -54.17 -5.66
CA SER A 55 23.75 -54.92 -4.57
C SER A 55 24.69 -56.01 -5.08
N GLN A 56 25.91 -56.06 -4.54
CA GLN A 56 26.81 -57.21 -4.60
C GLN A 56 26.99 -57.85 -3.22
N PRO A 57 27.29 -59.16 -3.16
CA PRO A 57 26.86 -60.02 -2.07
C PRO A 57 27.87 -60.16 -0.92
N LEU A 58 27.30 -60.56 0.21
CA LEU A 58 27.88 -60.91 1.50
C LEU A 58 29.12 -61.83 1.41
N SER A 59 30.18 -61.46 2.11
CA SER A 59 31.23 -62.39 2.56
C SER A 59 31.33 -62.37 4.08
N VAL A 60 31.06 -63.54 4.65
CA VAL A 60 31.09 -63.87 6.08
C VAL A 60 32.54 -64.01 6.55
N SER A 61 32.89 -63.45 7.72
CA SER A 61 33.98 -63.99 8.53
C SER A 61 33.72 -63.80 10.02
N HIS A 62 34.02 -64.85 10.77
CA HIS A 62 33.71 -65.09 12.17
C HIS A 62 34.82 -64.62 13.12
N GLY A 63 34.41 -64.26 14.34
CA GLY A 63 35.15 -64.46 15.59
C GLY A 63 35.78 -63.21 16.20
N SER A 64 35.82 -62.95 17.50
CA SER A 64 35.25 -63.61 18.69
C SER A 64 35.33 -62.62 19.86
N THR A 65 34.37 -62.74 20.79
CA THR A 65 34.46 -62.58 22.26
C THR A 65 34.90 -61.26 22.94
N ALA A 66 33.97 -60.85 23.84
CA ALA A 66 34.14 -60.36 25.22
C ALA A 66 34.69 -58.93 25.41
N SER A 67 34.35 -58.16 26.44
CA SER A 67 33.27 -58.11 27.44
C SER A 67 33.57 -56.83 28.24
N SER A 68 32.52 -56.17 28.77
CA SER A 68 32.56 -55.25 29.93
C SER A 68 33.29 -53.91 29.75
N ARG A 69 33.05 -52.83 30.49
CA ARG A 69 31.99 -52.32 31.38
C ARG A 69 32.41 -50.86 31.66
N SER A 70 31.43 -49.97 31.78
CA SER A 70 31.38 -48.81 32.69
C SER A 70 32.51 -47.76 32.73
N ALA A 71 32.07 -46.52 32.42
CA ALA A 71 32.04 -45.37 33.32
C ALA A 71 33.28 -44.47 33.53
N THR A 72 32.98 -43.17 33.39
CA THR A 72 33.47 -41.99 34.14
C THR A 72 34.91 -41.53 33.94
N GLY A 73 35.06 -40.25 33.60
CA GLY A 73 36.36 -39.57 33.60
C GLY A 73 36.28 -38.17 33.01
N ASP A 74 35.88 -37.22 33.85
CA ASP A 74 35.93 -35.77 33.69
C ASP A 74 37.36 -35.23 33.44
N ARG A 75 37.51 -34.18 32.61
CA ARG A 75 38.32 -32.96 32.81
C ARG A 75 38.86 -32.28 31.53
N THR A 76 38.38 -31.05 31.35
CA THR A 76 39.05 -29.81 30.90
C THR A 76 40.50 -29.87 30.34
N SER A 77 40.72 -29.31 29.15
CA SER A 77 41.75 -28.29 28.89
C SER A 77 41.60 -27.62 27.51
N GLN A 78 41.94 -26.34 27.49
CA GLN A 78 41.97 -25.38 26.38
C GLN A 78 43.01 -25.74 25.31
N ASN A 79 42.77 -25.43 24.03
CA ASN A 79 43.51 -24.39 23.28
C ASN A 79 43.12 -24.26 21.80
N SER A 80 43.01 -22.99 21.38
CA SER A 80 43.44 -22.35 20.11
C SER A 80 42.99 -22.85 18.73
N SER A 81 42.29 -21.93 18.04
CA SER A 81 42.42 -21.49 16.64
C SER A 81 42.38 -22.52 15.51
N GLU A 82 41.40 -22.40 14.61
CA GLU A 82 41.63 -21.93 13.23
C GLU A 82 40.30 -21.73 12.48
N ASP A 83 40.37 -20.79 11.54
CA ASP A 83 39.36 -20.24 10.65
C ASP A 83 38.83 -21.27 9.66
N ASP A 84 37.52 -21.50 9.63
CA ASP A 84 36.81 -22.02 8.45
C ASP A 84 35.33 -21.63 8.54
N SER A 85 35.00 -20.47 7.96
CA SER A 85 33.64 -19.98 7.85
C SER A 85 32.83 -20.84 6.85
N LEU A 86 32.24 -21.92 7.38
CA LEU A 86 31.18 -22.69 6.74
C LEU A 86 29.87 -21.88 6.75
N PRO A 87 29.07 -21.91 5.66
CA PRO A 87 27.77 -21.24 5.65
C PRO A 87 26.83 -21.92 6.65
N THR A 88 26.25 -21.11 7.54
CA THR A 88 25.25 -21.52 8.53
C THR A 88 24.05 -22.17 7.84
N VAL A 89 23.73 -23.38 8.26
CA VAL A 89 22.66 -24.25 7.74
C VAL A 89 21.25 -23.77 8.16
N ASP A 90 21.15 -22.63 8.83
CA ASP A 90 19.90 -22.10 9.40
C ASP A 90 19.03 -21.30 8.40
N ASP A 91 19.56 -20.88 7.23
CA ASP A 91 18.81 -20.04 6.27
C ASP A 91 17.86 -20.87 5.38
N ALA A 92 18.11 -22.18 5.23
CA ALA A 92 17.34 -23.05 4.34
C ALA A 92 16.03 -23.59 4.96
N SER A 93 15.94 -23.65 6.30
CA SER A 93 14.71 -24.12 6.97
C SER A 93 13.66 -23.02 7.13
N ASP A 94 14.10 -21.75 7.22
CA ASP A 94 13.21 -20.61 7.40
C ASP A 94 12.62 -20.10 6.07
N SER A 95 13.29 -20.39 4.94
CA SER A 95 12.82 -20.04 3.60
C SER A 95 11.56 -20.80 3.18
N ASP A 96 11.39 -22.05 3.62
CA ASP A 96 10.23 -22.88 3.25
C ASP A 96 8.96 -22.41 3.97
N ALA A 97 9.07 -22.01 5.24
CA ALA A 97 7.95 -21.50 6.04
C ALA A 97 7.45 -20.14 5.54
N ASN A 98 8.38 -19.30 5.06
CA ASN A 98 8.11 -17.95 4.57
C ASN A 98 7.86 -17.90 3.06
N GLY A 99 7.67 -19.04 2.38
CA GLY A 99 7.36 -19.07 0.94
C GLY A 99 8.46 -18.51 0.04
N GLY A 100 9.72 -18.55 0.50
CA GLY A 100 10.92 -18.02 -0.17
C GLY A 100 11.14 -16.52 0.02
N TRP A 101 10.31 -15.82 0.79
CA TRP A 101 10.45 -14.37 1.01
C TRP A 101 11.53 -14.07 2.08
N PRO A 102 12.39 -13.06 1.88
CA PRO A 102 13.35 -12.65 2.90
C PRO A 102 12.65 -12.17 4.18
N SER A 103 13.03 -12.70 5.34
CA SER A 103 12.46 -12.29 6.64
C SER A 103 12.48 -10.77 6.88
N PRO A 104 13.58 -10.03 6.57
CA PRO A 104 13.59 -8.57 6.72
C PRO A 104 12.54 -7.84 5.88
N PHE A 105 12.19 -8.37 4.70
CA PHE A 105 11.13 -7.82 3.86
C PHE A 105 9.75 -8.08 4.48
N LEU A 106 9.50 -9.31 4.97
CA LEU A 106 8.24 -9.65 5.61
C LEU A 106 8.01 -8.84 6.89
N ASP A 107 9.05 -8.63 7.69
CA ASP A 107 8.97 -7.80 8.91
C ASP A 107 8.67 -6.34 8.57
N ASP A 108 9.22 -5.83 7.46
CA ASP A 108 8.92 -4.49 6.96
C ASP A 108 7.49 -4.35 6.47
N PHE A 109 7.02 -5.33 5.68
CA PHE A 109 5.66 -5.38 5.17
C PHE A 109 4.65 -5.44 6.31
N GLU A 110 4.90 -6.31 7.30
CA GLU A 110 4.02 -6.46 8.48
C GLU A 110 3.99 -5.20 9.35
N ALA A 111 5.11 -4.48 9.46
CA ALA A 111 5.18 -3.23 10.19
C ALA A 111 4.39 -2.09 9.54
N ARG A 112 3.98 -2.20 8.27
CA ARG A 112 3.15 -1.17 7.64
C ARG A 112 1.76 -1.18 8.27
N VAL A 113 1.25 0.00 8.61
CA VAL A 113 -0.10 0.13 9.17
C VAL A 113 -1.14 -0.21 8.09
N TRP A 114 -2.04 -1.12 8.41
CA TRP A 114 -3.09 -1.65 7.55
C TRP A 114 -4.46 -1.43 8.19
N ILE A 115 -5.22 -0.46 7.66
CA ILE A 115 -6.56 -0.17 8.15
C ILE A 115 -7.58 -0.80 7.20
N THR A 116 -8.50 -1.60 7.76
CA THR A 116 -9.53 -2.33 7.01
C THR A 116 -10.91 -1.76 7.23
N TYR A 117 -11.92 -2.35 6.58
CA TYR A 117 -13.30 -2.16 6.98
C TYR A 117 -13.52 -2.48 8.45
N ARG A 118 -14.39 -1.71 9.08
CA ARG A 118 -14.75 -1.83 10.49
C ARG A 118 -16.26 -1.90 10.65
N SER A 119 -16.69 -2.44 11.78
CA SER A 119 -18.10 -2.56 12.16
C SER A 119 -18.27 -2.33 13.65
N ASN A 120 -19.49 -1.96 14.05
CA ASN A 120 -19.87 -1.63 15.42
C ASN A 120 -19.22 -0.35 15.98
N PHE A 121 -18.78 0.56 15.10
CA PHE A 121 -18.38 1.90 15.52
C PHE A 121 -19.60 2.81 15.73
N ALA A 122 -19.39 3.95 16.41
CA ALA A 122 -20.44 4.95 16.65
C ALA A 122 -21.11 5.37 15.33
N ALA A 123 -22.45 5.35 15.26
CA ALA A 123 -23.14 5.51 13.98
C ALA A 123 -22.85 6.87 13.31
N ILE A 124 -22.48 6.82 12.02
CA ILE A 124 -22.38 7.98 11.14
C ILE A 124 -23.78 8.31 10.61
N PRO A 125 -24.34 9.50 10.84
CA PRO A 125 -25.67 9.86 10.35
C PRO A 125 -25.80 9.74 8.83
N LYS A 126 -26.97 9.34 8.34
CA LYS A 126 -27.26 9.36 6.89
C LYS A 126 -27.32 10.80 6.38
N SER A 127 -26.96 11.00 5.12
CA SER A 127 -27.19 12.29 4.47
C SER A 127 -28.69 12.58 4.36
N GLN A 128 -29.05 13.85 4.54
CA GLN A 128 -30.39 14.35 4.27
C GLN A 128 -30.60 14.67 2.78
N ASP A 129 -29.54 14.58 1.97
CA ASP A 129 -29.63 14.77 0.52
C ASP A 129 -30.38 13.59 -0.12
N PRO A 130 -31.51 13.84 -0.82
CA PRO A 130 -32.28 12.78 -1.48
C PRO A 130 -31.50 12.01 -2.56
N ASN A 131 -30.44 12.60 -3.14
CA ASN A 131 -29.61 11.97 -4.17
C ASN A 131 -28.53 11.04 -3.60
N ALA A 132 -28.16 11.20 -2.32
CA ALA A 132 -27.07 10.44 -1.71
C ALA A 132 -27.33 8.91 -1.72
N THR A 133 -28.58 8.49 -1.49
CA THR A 133 -28.94 7.06 -1.54
C THR A 133 -28.77 6.50 -2.96
N THR A 134 -28.99 7.30 -3.99
CA THR A 134 -28.86 6.92 -5.41
C THR A 134 -27.40 6.90 -5.89
N ALA A 135 -26.46 7.47 -5.14
CA ALA A 135 -25.03 7.39 -5.42
C ALA A 135 -24.37 6.14 -4.79
N MET A 136 -25.02 5.48 -3.83
CA MET A 136 -24.50 4.27 -3.18
C MET A 136 -24.52 3.06 -4.11
N SER A 137 -23.58 2.12 -3.93
CA SER A 137 -23.62 0.84 -4.63
C SER A 137 -24.85 -0.01 -4.23
N PHE A 138 -25.31 -0.90 -5.11
CA PHE A 138 -26.45 -1.76 -4.84
C PHE A 138 -26.28 -2.58 -3.54
N SER A 139 -25.08 -3.13 -3.32
CA SER A 139 -24.76 -3.91 -2.12
C SER A 139 -24.87 -3.08 -0.83
N VAL A 140 -24.46 -1.82 -0.88
CA VAL A 140 -24.53 -0.90 0.26
C VAL A 140 -25.98 -0.50 0.53
N ARG A 141 -26.77 -0.21 -0.51
CA ARG A 141 -28.22 0.07 -0.35
C ARG A 141 -28.96 -1.10 0.27
N PHE A 142 -28.71 -2.32 -0.22
CA PHE A 142 -29.34 -3.53 0.30
C PHE A 142 -29.01 -3.75 1.78
N ARG A 143 -27.74 -3.65 2.17
CA ARG A 143 -27.32 -3.75 3.58
C ARG A 143 -27.95 -2.66 4.45
N ASN A 144 -28.04 -1.44 3.93
CA ASN A 144 -28.63 -0.29 4.63
C ASN A 144 -30.16 -0.40 4.80
N GLN A 145 -30.85 -1.13 3.92
CA GLN A 145 -32.28 -1.42 4.08
C GLN A 145 -32.56 -2.48 5.15
N ILE A 146 -31.66 -3.45 5.30
CA ILE A 146 -31.77 -4.49 6.33
C ILE A 146 -31.39 -3.94 7.71
N SER A 147 -30.37 -3.06 7.76
CA SER A 147 -29.96 -2.38 8.98
C SER A 147 -30.89 -1.18 9.26
N ASN A 148 -31.94 -1.40 10.04
CA ASN A 148 -32.98 -0.41 10.37
C ASN A 148 -32.49 0.70 11.34
N GLN A 149 -31.18 1.00 11.35
CA GLN A 149 -30.55 1.99 12.22
C GLN A 149 -30.38 3.30 11.42
N GLY A 150 -30.70 4.44 12.02
CA GLY A 150 -30.68 5.78 11.39
C GLY A 150 -29.30 6.30 10.93
N GLY A 151 -28.31 5.43 10.72
CA GLY A 151 -26.93 5.74 10.36
C GLY A 151 -26.13 4.50 9.95
N PHE A 152 -24.88 4.70 9.56
CA PHE A 152 -23.92 3.64 9.25
C PHE A 152 -23.05 3.35 10.47
N SER A 153 -23.09 2.13 10.99
CA SER A 153 -22.17 1.61 12.04
C SER A 153 -21.11 0.66 11.47
N SER A 154 -21.02 0.60 10.14
CA SER A 154 -20.00 -0.14 9.41
C SER A 154 -19.72 0.51 8.06
N ASP A 155 -18.45 0.52 7.65
CA ASP A 155 -18.01 1.06 6.37
C ASP A 155 -17.84 -0.01 5.27
N THR A 156 -18.22 -1.26 5.56
CA THR A 156 -18.10 -2.38 4.62
C THR A 156 -18.85 -2.08 3.32
N GLY A 157 -18.12 -2.15 2.20
CA GLY A 157 -18.64 -2.01 0.84
C GLY A 157 -18.58 -0.58 0.28
N TRP A 158 -18.25 0.43 1.09
CA TRP A 158 -18.15 1.82 0.63
C TRP A 158 -16.88 2.55 1.12
N GLY A 159 -16.35 2.20 2.28
CA GLY A 159 -15.19 2.88 2.89
C GLY A 159 -13.80 2.56 2.32
N CYS A 160 -13.66 1.68 1.31
CA CYS A 160 -12.35 1.12 0.94
C CYS A 160 -11.27 2.16 0.60
N MET A 161 -11.64 3.22 -0.15
CA MET A 161 -10.71 4.27 -0.50
C MET A 161 -10.35 5.16 0.70
N ILE A 162 -11.29 5.35 1.64
CA ILE A 162 -10.99 6.03 2.91
C ILE A 162 -10.00 5.20 3.70
N ARG A 163 -10.21 3.88 3.84
CA ARG A 163 -9.30 2.98 4.58
C ARG A 163 -7.91 2.89 3.94
N SER A 164 -7.83 2.88 2.60
CA SER A 164 -6.55 2.95 1.89
C SER A 164 -5.85 4.29 2.10
N GLY A 165 -6.60 5.40 2.09
CA GLY A 165 -6.07 6.73 2.43
C GLY A 165 -5.62 6.87 3.88
N GLN A 166 -6.37 6.30 4.83
CA GLN A 166 -5.99 6.24 6.24
C GLN A 166 -4.72 5.41 6.41
N SER A 167 -4.59 4.26 5.73
CA SER A 167 -3.37 3.45 5.77
C SER A 167 -2.16 4.24 5.24
N LEU A 168 -2.33 4.96 4.12
CA LEU A 168 -1.30 5.84 3.56
C LEU A 168 -0.88 6.93 4.55
N LEU A 169 -1.84 7.67 5.13
CA LEU A 169 -1.55 8.73 6.11
C LEU A 169 -0.92 8.17 7.41
N ALA A 170 -1.41 7.03 7.90
CA ALA A 170 -0.86 6.37 9.09
C ALA A 170 0.60 5.97 8.87
N ASN A 171 0.94 5.46 7.69
CA ASN A 171 2.32 5.15 7.35
C ASN A 171 3.18 6.42 7.17
N ALA A 172 2.64 7.53 6.67
CA ALA A 172 3.32 8.82 6.65
C ALA A 172 3.73 9.25 8.07
N LEU A 173 2.77 9.21 9.01
CA LEU A 173 2.99 9.56 10.42
C LEU A 173 3.93 8.57 11.11
N GLN A 174 3.84 7.28 10.80
CA GLN A 174 4.76 6.27 11.30
C GLN A 174 6.19 6.55 10.85
N VAL A 175 6.40 6.80 9.56
CA VAL A 175 7.73 7.09 9.00
C VAL A 175 8.29 8.41 9.54
N LEU A 176 7.43 9.41 9.74
CA LEU A 176 7.79 10.70 10.30
C LEU A 176 8.24 10.58 11.77
N ARG A 177 7.48 9.86 12.61
CA ARG A 177 7.68 9.82 14.07
C ARG A 177 8.62 8.72 14.53
N LEU A 178 8.52 7.53 13.94
CA LEU A 178 9.28 6.34 14.35
C LEU A 178 10.45 6.05 13.40
N GLY A 179 10.45 6.68 12.22
CA GLY A 179 11.46 6.44 11.19
C GLY A 179 11.10 5.31 10.23
N ARG A 180 11.71 5.32 9.03
CA ARG A 180 11.46 4.30 8.00
C ARG A 180 11.95 2.91 8.41
N ALA A 181 13.03 2.83 9.19
CA ALA A 181 13.63 1.58 9.66
C ALA A 181 12.84 0.90 10.80
N TRP A 182 11.84 1.58 11.38
CA TRP A 182 11.05 1.03 12.48
C TRP A 182 10.34 -0.26 12.08
N ARG A 183 10.32 -1.22 13.01
CA ARG A 183 9.61 -2.50 12.93
C ARG A 183 8.80 -2.73 14.21
N ARG A 184 7.80 -3.61 14.13
CA ARG A 184 6.92 -3.94 15.27
C ARG A 184 7.74 -4.38 16.48
N GLY A 185 7.29 -4.00 17.67
CA GLY A 185 7.95 -4.32 18.95
C GLY A 185 9.09 -3.39 19.37
N GLN A 186 9.55 -2.47 18.51
CA GLN A 186 10.64 -1.53 18.86
C GLN A 186 10.17 -0.31 19.67
N ASP A 187 9.00 0.24 19.34
CA ASP A 187 8.38 1.36 20.08
C ASP A 187 6.86 1.17 20.13
N SER A 188 6.40 0.38 21.11
CA SER A 188 4.98 0.07 21.29
C SER A 188 4.16 1.31 21.67
N GLN A 189 4.73 2.28 22.38
CA GLN A 189 3.97 3.48 22.78
C GLN A 189 3.77 4.40 21.58
N GLY A 190 4.80 4.57 20.75
CA GLY A 190 4.72 5.29 19.48
C GLY A 190 3.73 4.65 18.50
N GLU A 191 3.75 3.33 18.37
CA GLU A 191 2.77 2.56 17.56
C GLU A 191 1.34 2.83 18.01
N ARG A 192 1.04 2.64 19.30
CA ARG A 192 -0.31 2.88 19.87
C ARG A 192 -0.76 4.32 19.70
N ARG A 193 0.16 5.28 19.88
CA ARG A 193 -0.14 6.72 19.66
C ARG A 193 -0.51 7.00 18.22
N ILE A 194 0.10 6.35 17.24
CA ILE A 194 -0.28 6.50 15.83
C ILE A 194 -1.65 5.87 15.61
N LEU A 195 -1.86 4.63 16.05
CA LEU A 195 -3.13 3.91 15.86
C LEU A 195 -4.32 4.65 16.49
N SER A 196 -4.14 5.27 17.66
CA SER A 196 -5.21 6.03 18.33
C SER A 196 -5.73 7.21 17.51
N LEU A 197 -4.91 7.78 16.62
CA LEU A 197 -5.33 8.89 15.75
C LEU A 197 -6.37 8.43 14.71
N PHE A 198 -6.42 7.13 14.41
CA PHE A 198 -7.30 6.50 13.42
C PHE A 198 -8.39 5.63 14.04
N ALA A 199 -8.55 5.66 15.37
CA ALA A 199 -9.63 4.96 16.05
C ALA A 199 -11.00 5.30 15.41
N ASP A 200 -11.92 4.35 15.37
CA ASP A 200 -13.24 4.53 14.75
C ASP A 200 -14.20 5.28 15.71
N ASP A 201 -13.76 6.44 16.19
CA ASP A 201 -14.48 7.33 17.08
C ASP A 201 -14.48 8.76 16.51
N PRO A 202 -15.59 9.53 16.58
CA PRO A 202 -15.64 10.92 16.13
C PRO A 202 -14.59 11.85 16.75
N LYS A 203 -14.06 11.52 17.93
CA LYS A 203 -13.02 12.30 18.61
C LYS A 203 -11.62 12.09 18.04
N ALA A 204 -11.36 10.95 17.40
CA ALA A 204 -10.06 10.69 16.79
C ALA A 204 -9.90 11.53 15.50
N PRO A 205 -8.77 12.23 15.31
CA PRO A 205 -8.61 13.26 14.27
C PRO A 205 -8.64 12.71 12.84
N PHE A 206 -8.26 11.45 12.65
CA PHE A 206 -8.22 10.80 11.33
C PHE A 206 -9.20 9.62 11.24
N SER A 207 -10.25 9.61 12.08
CA SER A 207 -11.27 8.57 12.05
C SER A 207 -12.10 8.56 10.78
N ILE A 208 -12.77 7.45 10.51
CA ILE A 208 -13.71 7.32 9.38
C ILE A 208 -14.80 8.41 9.45
N HIS A 209 -15.23 8.79 10.65
CA HIS A 209 -16.21 9.86 10.89
C HIS A 209 -15.71 11.20 10.37
N ARG A 210 -14.44 11.56 10.66
CA ARG A 210 -13.83 12.81 10.22
C ARG A 210 -13.63 12.86 8.72
N PHE A 211 -13.22 11.74 8.11
CA PHE A 211 -13.15 11.63 6.65
C PHE A 211 -14.52 11.83 5.98
N VAL A 212 -15.58 11.25 6.54
CA VAL A 212 -16.93 11.38 5.99
C VAL A 212 -17.50 12.78 6.21
N GLU A 213 -17.34 13.35 7.41
CA GLU A 213 -17.75 14.72 7.74
C GLU A 213 -17.11 15.73 6.79
N HIS A 214 -15.78 15.66 6.63
CA HIS A 214 -15.06 16.55 5.73
C HIS A 214 -15.39 16.28 4.26
N GLY A 215 -15.50 15.01 3.86
CA GLY A 215 -15.86 14.62 2.49
C GLY A 215 -17.22 15.18 2.05
N ALA A 216 -18.19 15.22 2.96
CA ALA A 216 -19.51 15.79 2.69
C ALA A 216 -19.42 17.30 2.44
N VAL A 217 -18.69 18.02 3.30
CA VAL A 217 -18.58 19.49 3.22
C VAL A 217 -17.71 19.94 2.03
N ALA A 218 -16.56 19.31 1.83
CA ALA A 218 -15.56 19.78 0.87
C ALA A 218 -15.71 19.16 -0.53
N CYS A 219 -16.27 17.96 -0.63
CA CYS A 219 -16.32 17.20 -1.89
C CYS A 219 -17.75 16.80 -2.30
N GLY A 220 -18.78 17.11 -1.49
CA GLY A 220 -20.14 16.63 -1.71
C GLY A 220 -20.25 15.10 -1.65
N LYS A 221 -19.33 14.42 -0.94
CA LYS A 221 -19.29 12.97 -0.81
C LYS A 221 -19.91 12.53 0.50
N HIS A 222 -21.05 11.85 0.40
CA HIS A 222 -21.86 11.52 1.55
C HIS A 222 -21.55 10.11 2.12
N PRO A 223 -21.89 9.85 3.40
CA PRO A 223 -21.76 8.51 3.98
C PRO A 223 -22.43 7.44 3.12
N GLY A 224 -21.74 6.32 2.85
CA GLY A 224 -22.23 5.25 1.98
C GLY A 224 -21.80 5.37 0.51
N GLU A 225 -21.31 6.53 0.09
CA GLU A 225 -20.77 6.73 -1.26
C GLU A 225 -19.29 6.32 -1.35
N TRP A 226 -18.86 6.00 -2.57
CA TRP A 226 -17.45 5.76 -2.83
C TRP A 226 -16.68 7.08 -2.96
N PHE A 227 -15.59 7.18 -2.21
CA PHE A 227 -14.61 8.26 -2.29
C PHE A 227 -13.58 7.90 -3.35
N GLY A 228 -13.26 8.84 -4.24
CA GLY A 228 -12.14 8.70 -5.18
C GLY A 228 -10.83 9.25 -4.62
N PRO A 229 -9.69 8.96 -5.27
CA PRO A 229 -8.37 9.47 -4.88
C PRO A 229 -8.34 10.98 -4.56
N SER A 230 -8.92 11.83 -5.41
CA SER A 230 -8.94 13.28 -5.20
C SER A 230 -9.73 13.70 -3.96
N ALA A 231 -10.89 13.07 -3.68
CA ALA A 231 -11.68 13.37 -2.49
C ALA A 231 -10.95 12.94 -1.21
N THR A 232 -10.32 11.76 -1.24
CA THR A 232 -9.49 11.26 -0.13
C THR A 232 -8.29 12.17 0.12
N ALA A 233 -7.61 12.66 -0.93
CA ALA A 233 -6.48 13.57 -0.80
C ALA A 233 -6.87 14.90 -0.12
N ARG A 234 -8.02 15.48 -0.50
CA ARG A 234 -8.56 16.69 0.15
C ARG A 234 -8.89 16.45 1.63
N CYS A 235 -9.46 15.30 1.97
CA CYS A 235 -9.70 14.92 3.37
C CYS A 235 -8.38 14.82 4.15
N ILE A 236 -7.37 14.13 3.61
CA ILE A 236 -6.06 14.03 4.26
C ILE A 236 -5.45 15.42 4.48
N GLN A 237 -5.52 16.29 3.47
CA GLN A 237 -4.98 17.64 3.57
C GLN A 237 -5.66 18.46 4.68
N ALA A 238 -6.98 18.54 4.65
CA ALA A 238 -7.71 19.34 5.61
C ALA A 238 -7.60 18.80 7.04
N LEU A 239 -7.69 17.48 7.22
CA LEU A 239 -7.60 16.86 8.54
C LEU A 239 -6.19 17.00 9.13
N SER A 240 -5.14 16.83 8.33
CA SER A 240 -3.75 16.98 8.80
C SER A 240 -3.44 18.44 9.13
N ASN A 241 -3.84 19.39 8.28
CA ASN A 241 -3.64 20.81 8.53
C ASN A 241 -4.49 21.34 9.71
N GLY A 242 -5.62 20.68 10.01
CA GLY A 242 -6.49 21.01 11.15
C GLY A 242 -6.07 20.38 12.48
N TYR A 243 -5.04 19.53 12.49
CA TYR A 243 -4.54 18.85 13.68
C TYR A 243 -3.04 19.10 13.84
N GLU A 244 -2.67 20.21 14.49
CA GLU A 244 -1.26 20.66 14.61
C GLU A 244 -0.33 19.60 15.21
N ASP A 245 -0.82 18.83 16.17
CA ASP A 245 -0.11 17.71 16.81
C ASP A 245 0.28 16.61 15.82
N ALA A 246 -0.27 16.58 14.59
CA ALA A 246 0.20 15.72 13.51
C ALA A 246 1.69 15.96 13.21
N GLY A 247 2.13 17.22 13.27
CA GLY A 247 3.46 17.65 12.85
C GLY A 247 3.70 17.47 11.34
N LEU A 248 2.62 17.42 10.55
CA LEU A 248 2.64 17.09 9.13
C LEU A 248 1.75 18.05 8.35
N ARG A 249 2.33 18.73 7.37
CA ARG A 249 1.59 19.51 6.37
C ARG A 249 1.31 18.67 5.13
N VAL A 250 0.36 19.08 4.31
CA VAL A 250 -0.02 18.31 3.11
C VAL A 250 -0.14 19.22 1.90
N TYR A 251 0.64 18.92 0.86
CA TYR A 251 0.55 19.52 -0.47
C TYR A 251 -0.13 18.54 -1.43
N ILE A 252 -1.12 19.01 -2.20
CA ILE A 252 -1.84 18.19 -3.18
C ILE A 252 -1.73 18.84 -4.57
N THR A 253 -1.55 18.04 -5.62
CA THR A 253 -1.47 18.54 -7.01
C THR A 253 -2.84 18.71 -7.68
N GLY A 254 -3.93 18.39 -6.98
CA GLY A 254 -5.26 18.33 -7.56
C GLY A 254 -5.43 17.09 -8.46
N ASP A 255 -5.88 17.29 -9.69
CA ASP A 255 -6.13 16.22 -10.67
C ASP A 255 -5.00 16.08 -11.73
N GLY A 256 -3.86 16.74 -11.49
CA GLY A 256 -2.67 16.74 -12.36
C GLY A 256 -1.45 16.04 -11.77
N SER A 257 -0.51 15.67 -12.64
CA SER A 257 0.80 15.08 -12.29
C SER A 257 1.86 16.09 -11.87
N ASP A 258 1.55 17.38 -11.97
CA ASP A 258 2.55 18.44 -11.90
C ASP A 258 2.67 18.95 -10.47
N VAL A 259 3.91 18.99 -9.99
CA VAL A 259 4.30 19.50 -8.68
C VAL A 259 5.07 20.80 -8.92
N TYR A 260 4.58 21.89 -8.33
CA TYR A 260 5.21 23.20 -8.46
C TYR A 260 6.00 23.53 -7.20
N GLU A 261 7.29 23.82 -7.35
CA GLU A 261 8.19 24.09 -6.22
C GLU A 261 7.73 25.29 -5.40
N ASP A 262 7.31 26.39 -6.04
CA ASP A 262 6.83 27.57 -5.33
C ASP A 262 5.58 27.28 -4.49
N SER A 263 4.61 26.56 -5.04
CA SER A 263 3.38 26.17 -4.34
C SER A 263 3.65 25.14 -3.24
N PHE A 264 4.57 24.20 -3.47
CA PHE A 264 5.05 23.29 -2.43
C PHE A 264 5.72 24.05 -1.27
N MET A 265 6.65 24.96 -1.56
CA MET A 265 7.38 25.72 -0.56
C MET A 265 6.47 26.65 0.25
N LYS A 266 5.43 27.23 -0.36
CA LYS A 266 4.38 27.99 0.36
C LYS A 266 3.64 27.14 1.39
N VAL A 267 3.43 25.86 1.10
CA VAL A 267 2.82 24.92 2.06
C VAL A 267 3.84 24.47 3.09
N ALA A 268 5.05 24.11 2.68
CA ALA A 268 6.05 23.51 3.56
C ALA A 268 6.68 24.50 4.54
N LYS A 269 6.82 25.78 4.16
CA LYS A 269 7.44 26.81 5.00
C LYS A 269 6.39 27.68 5.69
N ASP A 270 6.63 28.06 6.94
CA ASP A 270 5.80 29.04 7.64
C ASP A 270 6.24 30.50 7.38
N ALA A 271 5.57 31.46 8.02
CA ALA A 271 5.90 32.88 7.91
C ALA A 271 7.34 33.22 8.37
N ASN A 272 7.96 32.37 9.20
CA ASN A 272 9.34 32.51 9.66
C ASN A 272 10.33 31.75 8.77
N ASN A 273 9.88 31.22 7.62
CA ASN A 273 10.67 30.42 6.70
C ASN A 273 11.15 29.08 7.30
N THR A 274 10.51 28.60 8.37
CA THR A 274 10.81 27.29 8.97
C THR A 274 10.15 26.21 8.13
N PHE A 275 10.92 25.20 7.74
CA PHE A 275 10.39 24.05 7.00
C PHE A 275 9.68 23.08 7.94
N HIS A 276 8.48 22.67 7.55
CA HIS A 276 7.68 21.66 8.24
C HIS A 276 7.58 20.40 7.36
N PRO A 277 7.73 19.19 7.92
CA PRO A 277 7.55 17.95 7.18
C PRO A 277 6.23 17.96 6.40
N THR A 278 6.32 17.69 5.10
CA THR A 278 5.20 17.86 4.17
C THR A 278 4.97 16.59 3.37
N LEU A 279 3.74 16.08 3.41
CA LEU A 279 3.27 14.98 2.57
C LEU A 279 2.81 15.55 1.22
N VAL A 280 3.48 15.15 0.15
CA VAL A 280 3.10 15.42 -1.23
C VAL A 280 2.14 14.33 -1.68
N LEU A 281 0.93 14.69 -2.10
CA LEU A 281 -0.07 13.79 -2.64
C LEU A 281 -0.34 14.14 -4.11
N VAL A 282 0.04 13.23 -5.01
CA VAL A 282 -0.13 13.39 -6.46
C VAL A 282 -1.31 12.55 -6.92
N GLY A 283 -2.44 13.20 -7.21
CA GLY A 283 -3.64 12.58 -7.76
C GLY A 283 -3.50 12.43 -9.28
N ILE A 284 -3.49 11.19 -9.78
CA ILE A 284 -3.21 10.93 -11.21
C ILE A 284 -4.17 9.92 -11.83
N ARG A 285 -4.32 10.03 -13.15
CA ARG A 285 -4.97 9.02 -14.00
C ARG A 285 -4.05 8.60 -15.14
N LEU A 286 -3.53 7.37 -15.08
CA LEU A 286 -2.52 6.84 -16.02
C LEU A 286 -3.09 6.02 -17.19
N GLY A 287 -4.36 6.22 -17.51
CA GLY A 287 -5.05 5.51 -18.59
C GLY A 287 -6.58 5.51 -18.44
N ILE A 288 -7.27 4.90 -19.40
CA ILE A 288 -8.73 4.82 -19.43
C ILE A 288 -9.21 3.67 -18.53
N ASP A 289 -8.90 2.43 -18.89
CA ASP A 289 -9.34 1.22 -18.18
C ASP A 289 -8.22 0.55 -17.35
N ARG A 290 -6.98 0.81 -17.75
CA ARG A 290 -5.75 0.17 -17.24
C ARG A 290 -4.62 1.19 -17.34
N VAL A 291 -3.58 1.01 -16.52
CA VAL A 291 -2.35 1.80 -16.65
C VAL A 291 -1.70 1.56 -18.02
N THR A 292 -1.50 2.63 -18.79
CA THR A 292 -0.82 2.56 -20.09
C THR A 292 0.63 2.08 -19.91
N PRO A 293 1.11 1.11 -20.72
CA PRO A 293 2.44 0.49 -20.56
C PRO A 293 3.62 1.45 -20.44
N VAL A 294 3.54 2.61 -21.11
CA VAL A 294 4.58 3.63 -21.08
C VAL A 294 4.88 4.18 -19.67
N TYR A 295 3.93 4.07 -18.73
CA TYR A 295 4.05 4.56 -17.36
C TYR A 295 4.48 3.49 -16.35
N TRP A 296 4.60 2.22 -16.74
CA TRP A 296 4.85 1.13 -15.78
C TRP A 296 6.18 1.28 -15.04
N GLU A 297 7.24 1.69 -15.74
CA GLU A 297 8.55 1.89 -15.12
C GLU A 297 8.53 3.07 -14.13
N ALA A 298 7.94 4.20 -14.52
CA ALA A 298 7.84 5.37 -13.65
C ALA A 298 6.97 5.11 -12.41
N LEU A 299 5.92 4.30 -12.55
CA LEU A 299 5.06 3.89 -11.44
C LEU A 299 5.78 2.92 -10.48
N LYS A 300 6.62 2.02 -10.99
CA LYS A 300 7.48 1.19 -10.12
C LYS A 300 8.48 2.09 -9.39
N ALA A 301 9.12 3.01 -10.11
CA ALA A 301 10.11 3.92 -9.56
C ALA A 301 9.53 4.77 -8.40
N SER A 302 8.25 5.17 -8.45
CA SER A 302 7.64 5.92 -7.34
C SER A 302 7.60 5.15 -6.01
N LEU A 303 7.62 3.82 -6.02
CA LEU A 303 7.73 2.98 -4.81
C LEU A 303 9.20 2.72 -4.40
N GLN A 304 10.15 3.03 -5.27
CA GLN A 304 11.59 2.84 -5.05
C GLN A 304 12.28 4.10 -4.51
N LEU A 305 11.64 5.27 -4.63
CA LEU A 305 12.14 6.51 -4.04
C LEU A 305 12.15 6.44 -2.51
N SER A 306 13.20 6.97 -1.88
CA SER A 306 13.35 6.97 -0.40
C SER A 306 12.25 7.73 0.33
N GLN A 307 11.63 8.70 -0.34
CA GLN A 307 10.52 9.50 0.19
C GLN A 307 9.16 8.80 0.03
N SER A 308 9.09 7.64 -0.64
CA SER A 308 7.82 7.00 -0.97
C SER A 308 7.02 6.62 0.26
N ILE A 309 5.75 7.02 0.27
CA ILE A 309 4.71 6.61 1.23
C ILE A 309 3.67 5.73 0.51
N GLY A 310 4.00 5.19 -0.66
CA GLY A 310 3.14 4.24 -1.34
C GLY A 310 2.07 4.91 -2.21
N ILE A 311 1.12 4.08 -2.65
CA ILE A 311 0.08 4.47 -3.60
C ILE A 311 -1.26 3.99 -3.06
N ALA A 312 -2.24 4.88 -2.91
CA ALA A 312 -3.61 4.50 -2.62
C ALA A 312 -4.47 4.67 -3.87
N GLY A 313 -5.20 3.65 -4.29
CA GLY A 313 -6.00 3.73 -5.51
C GLY A 313 -6.76 2.46 -5.79
N GLY A 314 -7.43 2.41 -6.95
CA GLY A 314 -8.24 1.27 -7.32
C GLY A 314 -9.62 1.67 -7.85
N ARG A 315 -10.37 0.66 -8.29
CA ARG A 315 -11.71 0.85 -8.82
C ARG A 315 -12.70 1.21 -7.72
N PRO A 316 -13.87 1.77 -8.08
CA PRO A 316 -14.99 1.85 -7.16
C PRO A 316 -15.23 0.51 -6.44
N SER A 317 -15.29 0.58 -5.11
CA SER A 317 -15.43 -0.58 -4.20
C SER A 317 -14.28 -1.63 -4.25
N ALA A 318 -13.13 -1.29 -4.84
CA ALA A 318 -11.95 -2.16 -4.91
C ALA A 318 -10.65 -1.33 -4.82
N SER A 319 -10.51 -0.56 -3.75
CA SER A 319 -9.31 0.25 -3.47
C SER A 319 -8.29 -0.51 -2.61
N HIS A 320 -7.01 -0.34 -2.91
CA HIS A 320 -5.88 -0.95 -2.20
C HIS A 320 -4.83 0.11 -1.87
N TYR A 321 -3.96 -0.21 -0.91
CA TYR A 321 -2.78 0.58 -0.58
C TYR A 321 -1.50 -0.19 -0.95
N PHE A 322 -0.83 0.22 -2.03
CA PHE A 322 0.37 -0.39 -2.56
C PHE A 322 1.61 0.14 -1.84
N VAL A 323 2.43 -0.78 -1.33
CA VAL A 323 3.60 -0.45 -0.49
C VAL A 323 4.91 -0.94 -1.09
N GLY A 324 4.88 -1.81 -2.10
CA GLY A 324 6.09 -2.40 -2.65
C GLY A 324 5.94 -2.97 -4.04
N THR A 325 7.06 -3.39 -4.62
CA THR A 325 7.10 -4.02 -5.95
C THR A 325 8.23 -5.04 -6.06
N GLN A 326 8.02 -6.05 -6.90
CA GLN A 326 9.05 -6.96 -7.38
C GLN A 326 8.72 -7.27 -8.85
N GLY A 327 9.69 -7.07 -9.75
CA GLY A 327 9.48 -7.26 -11.18
C GLY A 327 8.33 -6.42 -11.73
N SER A 328 7.26 -7.07 -12.19
CA SER A 328 6.02 -6.42 -12.69
C SER A 328 4.84 -6.48 -11.71
N TYR A 329 5.09 -6.96 -10.49
CA TYR A 329 4.09 -7.13 -9.45
C TYR A 329 4.19 -6.05 -8.39
N PHE A 330 3.04 -5.64 -7.87
CA PHE A 330 2.90 -4.66 -6.82
C PHE A 330 2.31 -5.31 -5.58
N PHE A 331 2.97 -5.16 -4.44
CA PHE A 331 2.50 -5.63 -3.13
C PHE A 331 1.57 -4.60 -2.51
N TYR A 332 0.45 -5.07 -1.95
CA TYR A 332 -0.56 -4.19 -1.41
C TYR A 332 -1.22 -4.71 -0.13
N LEU A 333 -1.72 -3.75 0.64
CA LEU A 333 -2.58 -3.93 1.79
C LEU A 333 -4.04 -3.78 1.36
N ASP A 334 -4.85 -4.80 1.67
CA ASP A 334 -6.22 -4.96 1.20
C ASP A 334 -7.23 -4.59 2.29
N PRO A 335 -7.99 -3.48 2.18
CA PRO A 335 -8.91 -3.07 3.23
C PRO A 335 -10.20 -3.91 3.30
N HIS A 336 -10.45 -4.84 2.37
CA HIS A 336 -11.76 -5.49 2.19
C HIS A 336 -12.12 -6.58 3.21
N THR A 337 -11.47 -6.60 4.37
CA THR A 337 -11.82 -7.48 5.48
C THR A 337 -12.54 -6.67 6.56
N THR A 338 -13.75 -7.08 6.96
CA THR A 338 -14.47 -6.38 8.03
C THR A 338 -14.03 -6.89 9.38
N ARG A 339 -13.56 -5.98 10.24
CA ARG A 339 -13.15 -6.25 11.63
C ARG A 339 -14.03 -5.48 12.62
N PRO A 340 -14.03 -5.82 13.92
CA PRO A 340 -14.56 -4.92 14.94
C PRO A 340 -13.88 -3.55 14.89
N PHE A 341 -14.59 -2.50 15.30
CA PHE A 341 -14.05 -1.14 15.38
C PHE A 341 -12.76 -1.08 16.21
N LEU A 342 -11.85 -0.18 15.85
CA LEU A 342 -10.69 0.15 16.66
C LEU A 342 -11.12 1.15 17.74
N PRO A 343 -11.11 0.79 19.04
CA PRO A 343 -11.54 1.68 20.11
C PRO A 343 -10.61 2.89 20.27
N LEU A 344 -11.16 3.99 20.76
CA LEU A 344 -10.40 5.13 21.25
C LEU A 344 -10.29 5.03 22.78
N HIS A 345 -9.07 4.81 23.27
CA HIS A 345 -8.78 4.78 24.69
C HIS A 345 -8.23 6.12 25.19
N SER A 346 -8.55 6.48 26.43
CA SER A 346 -7.94 7.63 27.10
C SER A 346 -6.49 7.37 27.49
N ASP A 347 -6.16 6.13 27.87
CA ASP A 347 -4.79 5.68 28.13
C ASP A 347 -4.32 4.77 26.98
N LEU A 348 -3.12 5.04 26.47
CA LEU A 348 -2.51 4.20 25.44
C LEU A 348 -2.15 2.80 25.99
N SER A 349 -2.03 2.61 27.30
CA SER A 349 -1.81 1.28 27.87
C SER A 349 -2.95 0.30 27.63
N ASP A 350 -4.17 0.82 27.44
CA ASP A 350 -5.40 0.03 27.36
C ASP A 350 -5.60 -0.68 26.01
N TYR A 351 -4.83 -0.28 24.98
CA TYR A 351 -4.80 -1.00 23.70
C TYR A 351 -4.31 -2.43 23.92
N THR A 352 -5.17 -3.39 23.58
CA THR A 352 -4.84 -4.81 23.61
C THR A 352 -3.94 -5.18 22.44
N GLN A 353 -3.29 -6.34 22.52
CA GLN A 353 -2.53 -6.87 21.39
C GLN A 353 -3.44 -7.15 20.18
N GLU A 354 -4.70 -7.56 20.42
CA GLU A 354 -5.69 -7.78 19.35
C GLU A 354 -6.01 -6.48 18.60
N ASP A 355 -6.14 -5.35 19.32
CA ASP A 355 -6.38 -4.04 18.69
C ASP A 355 -5.22 -3.67 17.75
N ILE A 356 -3.99 -3.87 18.22
CA ILE A 356 -2.77 -3.58 17.45
C ILE A 356 -2.66 -4.53 16.26
N ASP A 357 -2.76 -5.85 16.47
CA ASP A 357 -2.69 -6.87 15.42
C ASP A 357 -3.81 -6.71 14.39
N SER A 358 -4.93 -6.09 14.78
CA SER A 358 -6.00 -5.76 13.84
C SER A 358 -5.61 -4.74 12.77
N CYS A 359 -4.51 -4.01 12.99
CA CYS A 359 -3.98 -2.98 12.13
C CYS A 359 -2.68 -3.39 11.39
N HIS A 360 -2.31 -4.67 11.44
CA HIS A 360 -1.09 -5.21 10.80
C HIS A 360 -1.35 -6.54 10.11
N THR A 361 -0.52 -6.88 9.12
CA THR A 361 -0.60 -8.17 8.45
C THR A 361 0.71 -8.60 7.83
N ARG A 362 1.10 -9.85 8.08
CA ARG A 362 2.20 -10.52 7.38
C ARG A 362 1.75 -11.19 6.08
N ARG A 363 0.43 -11.28 5.83
CA ARG A 363 -0.12 -11.89 4.62
C ARG A 363 0.16 -11.02 3.40
N LEU A 364 1.08 -11.48 2.56
CA LEU A 364 1.37 -10.85 1.27
C LEU A 364 0.22 -11.05 0.28
N ARG A 365 -0.08 -9.98 -0.44
CA ARG A 365 -0.91 -9.98 -1.65
C ARG A 365 -0.17 -9.19 -2.71
N ARG A 366 -0.28 -9.64 -3.97
CA ARG A 366 0.32 -8.96 -5.11
C ARG A 366 -0.60 -8.99 -6.31
N LEU A 367 -0.52 -7.97 -7.16
CA LEU A 367 -1.15 -7.96 -8.47
C LEU A 367 -0.16 -7.53 -9.54
N HIS A 368 -0.39 -7.96 -10.77
CA HIS A 368 0.42 -7.54 -11.91
C HIS A 368 0.02 -6.13 -12.35
N VAL A 369 0.97 -5.27 -12.73
CA VAL A 369 0.72 -3.85 -13.12
C VAL A 369 -0.41 -3.67 -14.15
N LYS A 370 -0.54 -4.59 -15.11
CA LYS A 370 -1.66 -4.70 -16.09
C LYS A 370 -3.07 -4.76 -15.50
N GLU A 371 -3.20 -5.16 -14.24
CA GLU A 371 -4.46 -5.29 -13.51
C GLU A 371 -4.72 -4.07 -12.61
N MET A 372 -3.72 -3.21 -12.45
CA MET A 372 -3.84 -2.02 -11.61
C MET A 372 -4.76 -0.99 -12.26
N ASP A 373 -5.58 -0.36 -11.42
CA ASP A 373 -6.46 0.72 -11.86
C ASP A 373 -5.63 1.96 -12.24
N PRO A 374 -5.98 2.70 -13.31
CA PRO A 374 -5.24 3.88 -13.69
C PRO A 374 -5.45 5.07 -12.75
N SER A 375 -6.49 5.09 -11.91
CA SER A 375 -6.78 6.19 -10.98
C SER A 375 -6.16 5.93 -9.61
N MET A 376 -5.25 6.79 -9.18
CA MET A 376 -4.52 6.59 -7.92
C MET A 376 -4.01 7.90 -7.30
N LEU A 377 -3.58 7.79 -6.05
CA LEU A 377 -2.94 8.81 -5.25
C LEU A 377 -1.55 8.32 -4.88
N ILE A 378 -0.50 8.93 -5.42
CA ILE A 378 0.90 8.61 -5.08
C ILE A 378 1.36 9.57 -3.99
N ALA A 379 2.03 9.06 -2.95
CA ALA A 379 2.44 9.87 -1.81
C ALA A 379 3.95 9.86 -1.56
N PHE A 380 4.49 11.03 -1.21
CA PHE A 380 5.89 11.21 -0.81
C PHE A 380 5.98 12.07 0.43
N LEU A 381 6.77 11.66 1.42
CA LEU A 381 7.06 12.45 2.61
C LEU A 381 8.38 13.20 2.42
N ILE A 382 8.31 14.53 2.44
CA ILE A 382 9.47 15.41 2.37
C ILE A 382 9.73 16.00 3.76
N ARG A 383 10.89 15.69 4.34
CA ARG A 383 11.22 16.05 5.73
C ARG A 383 11.81 17.44 5.86
N ASP A 384 12.62 17.83 4.87
CA ASP A 384 13.33 19.10 4.83
C ASP A 384 13.66 19.50 3.38
N GLU A 385 14.30 20.66 3.22
CA GLU A 385 14.67 21.20 1.91
C GLU A 385 15.74 20.36 1.18
N THR A 386 16.60 19.64 1.91
CA THR A 386 17.57 18.72 1.29
C THR A 386 16.85 17.50 0.73
N ASP A 387 15.90 16.95 1.49
CA ASP A 387 15.05 15.85 1.08
C ASP A 387 14.20 16.21 -0.15
N TRP A 388 13.70 17.45 -0.22
CA TRP A 388 13.04 18.00 -1.40
C TRP A 388 13.93 17.96 -2.64
N GLN A 389 15.16 18.49 -2.54
CA GLN A 389 16.08 18.50 -3.69
C GLN A 389 16.46 17.08 -4.14
N ASN A 390 16.65 16.16 -3.19
CA ASN A 390 16.91 14.75 -3.48
C ASN A 390 15.72 14.10 -4.20
N TRP A 391 14.50 14.33 -3.72
CA TRP A 391 13.28 13.81 -4.35
C TRP A 391 13.10 14.39 -5.76
N ARG A 392 13.25 15.70 -5.93
CA ARG A 392 13.14 16.39 -7.22
C ARG A 392 14.13 15.82 -8.24
N LYS A 393 15.39 15.64 -7.83
CA LYS A 393 16.42 15.02 -8.67
C LYS A 393 16.04 13.59 -9.06
N ALA A 394 15.63 12.78 -8.07
CA ALA A 394 15.31 11.38 -8.30
C ALA A 394 14.09 11.20 -9.23
N VAL A 395 13.08 12.06 -9.13
CA VAL A 395 11.92 12.06 -10.04
C VAL A 395 12.34 12.38 -11.48
N ALA A 396 13.29 13.30 -11.68
CA ALA A 396 13.80 13.66 -13.01
C ALA A 396 14.67 12.57 -13.65
N GLU A 397 15.31 11.72 -12.84
CA GLU A 397 16.19 10.63 -13.29
C GLU A 397 15.44 9.33 -13.61
N VAL A 398 14.12 9.28 -13.37
CA VAL A 398 13.29 8.11 -13.66
C VAL A 398 13.31 7.79 -15.16
N HIS A 399 13.64 6.54 -15.49
CA HIS A 399 13.62 6.05 -16.87
C HIS A 399 12.20 5.93 -17.43
N GLY A 400 12.05 6.23 -18.72
CA GLY A 400 10.77 6.11 -19.44
C GLY A 400 9.96 7.40 -19.43
N LYS A 401 8.64 7.29 -19.64
CA LYS A 401 7.76 8.46 -19.59
C LYS A 401 7.45 8.79 -18.12
N PRO A 402 7.83 9.99 -17.63
CA PRO A 402 7.58 10.36 -16.25
C PRO A 402 6.08 10.39 -15.95
N VAL A 403 5.75 10.03 -14.71
CA VAL A 403 4.39 10.10 -14.15
C VAL A 403 4.19 11.37 -13.32
N ILE A 404 5.29 11.97 -12.85
CA ILE A 404 5.31 13.17 -12.03
C ILE A 404 6.25 14.16 -12.71
N HIS A 405 5.81 15.40 -12.85
CA HIS A 405 6.62 16.48 -13.39
C HIS A 405 6.84 17.52 -12.30
N VAL A 406 8.08 17.97 -12.12
CA VAL A 406 8.40 19.03 -11.15
C VAL A 406 8.83 20.27 -11.92
N ALA A 407 8.17 21.39 -11.66
CA ALA A 407 8.46 22.69 -12.26
C ALA A 407 8.66 23.76 -11.18
N ASP A 408 9.39 24.82 -11.50
CA ASP A 408 9.74 25.87 -10.53
C ASP A 408 8.51 26.66 -10.06
N SER A 409 7.57 26.91 -10.97
CA SER A 409 6.42 27.77 -10.68
C SER A 409 5.17 27.32 -11.40
N GLU A 410 4.04 27.47 -10.71
CA GLU A 410 2.72 27.24 -11.30
C GLU A 410 2.46 28.23 -12.46
N PRO A 411 2.01 27.75 -13.65
CA PRO A 411 1.77 28.62 -14.77
C PRO A 411 0.66 29.63 -14.45
N ILE A 412 0.98 30.92 -14.57
CA ILE A 412 -0.01 31.98 -14.45
C ILE A 412 -0.90 31.92 -15.69
N ILE A 413 -2.06 31.27 -15.58
CA ILE A 413 -3.10 31.36 -16.60
C ILE A 413 -3.65 32.79 -16.53
N ARG A 414 -3.08 33.70 -17.33
CA ARG A 414 -3.68 35.02 -17.57
C ARG A 414 -5.02 34.77 -18.26
N GLY A 415 -6.11 34.95 -17.53
CA GLY A 415 -7.46 34.79 -18.07
C GLY A 415 -7.65 35.59 -19.35
N GLY A 416 -8.18 34.93 -20.38
CA GLY A 416 -8.85 35.59 -21.50
C GLY A 416 -7.97 36.32 -22.51
N GLN A 417 -7.00 35.64 -23.13
CA GLN A 417 -6.75 35.88 -24.55
C GLN A 417 -7.15 34.61 -25.29
N GLU A 418 -8.39 34.58 -25.77
CA GLU A 418 -8.73 33.79 -26.94
C GLU A 418 -7.64 34.08 -27.99
N ARG A 419 -6.88 33.06 -28.38
CA ARG A 419 -6.05 33.18 -29.57
C ARG A 419 -7.00 33.42 -30.72
N GLU A 420 -6.96 34.62 -31.28
CA GLU A 420 -7.70 35.08 -32.46
C GLU A 420 -7.28 34.35 -33.77
N GLY A 421 -6.88 33.08 -33.68
CA GLY A 421 -6.37 32.29 -34.81
C GLY A 421 -6.61 30.78 -34.69
N ALA A 422 -7.47 30.32 -33.78
CA ALA A 422 -7.81 28.90 -33.63
C ALA A 422 -9.19 28.53 -34.20
N ILE A 423 -9.70 29.31 -35.16
CA ILE A 423 -11.01 29.09 -35.80
C ILE A 423 -10.87 28.58 -37.25
N ASP A 424 -9.65 28.36 -37.77
CA ASP A 424 -9.46 28.08 -39.22
C ASP A 424 -8.68 26.79 -39.54
N GLU A 425 -8.70 25.80 -38.65
CA GLU A 425 -8.15 24.46 -38.95
C GLU A 425 -9.06 23.33 -38.44
N VAL A 426 -10.31 23.35 -38.87
CA VAL A 426 -11.16 22.15 -38.89
C VAL A 426 -11.71 22.00 -40.30
N GLU A 427 -10.92 21.41 -41.19
CA GLU A 427 -11.46 20.78 -42.40
C GLU A 427 -12.32 19.61 -41.93
N ALA A 428 -13.64 19.77 -42.06
CA ALA A 428 -14.58 18.67 -42.00
C ALA A 428 -14.30 17.77 -43.21
N PHE A 429 -13.86 16.53 -42.96
CA PHE A 429 -13.93 15.47 -43.96
C PHE A 429 -15.42 15.10 -44.09
N ASP A 430 -16.10 15.75 -45.03
CA ASP A 430 -17.40 15.29 -45.52
C ASP A 430 -17.16 14.08 -46.43
N ASP A 431 -17.47 12.89 -45.91
CA ASP A 431 -17.66 11.68 -46.71
C ASP A 431 -18.98 11.82 -47.49
N GLU A 432 -18.95 12.48 -48.65
CA GLU A 432 -20.05 12.44 -49.61
C GLU A 432 -19.93 11.24 -50.56
N ASP A 433 -20.95 10.40 -50.47
CA ASP A 433 -21.45 9.41 -51.44
C ASP A 433 -20.96 9.58 -52.89
N GLU A 434 -20.20 8.61 -53.41
CA GLU A 434 -20.18 8.30 -54.83
C GLU A 434 -21.04 7.06 -55.12
N GLY A 435 -22.32 7.32 -55.43
CA GLY A 435 -23.17 6.44 -56.19
C GLY A 435 -23.46 7.04 -57.58
N LEU A 436 -23.20 6.23 -58.61
CA LEU A 436 -23.70 6.28 -60.01
C LEU A 436 -22.92 7.14 -61.03
N GLN A 437 -22.12 6.46 -61.86
CA GLN A 437 -22.49 6.21 -63.26
C GLN A 437 -21.95 4.87 -63.77
#